data_AF-A0A0F9SXR0-F1
#
_entry.id   AF-A0A0F9SXR0-F1
#
_cell.length_a   1.000
_cell.length_b   1.000
_cell.length_c   1.000
_cell.angle_alpha   90.00
_cell.angle_beta   90.00
_cell.angle_gamma   90.00
#
_symmetry.space_group_name_H-M   'P 1'
#
loop_
_entity.id
_entity.type
_entity.pdbx_description
1 polymer ?
#
loop_
_entity_poly.entity_id
_entity_poly.type
_entity_poly.pdbx_seq_one_letter_code
_entity_poly.pdbx_strand_id
1 'polypeptide(L)'
;MKEIILTRGYKAVVDDDDYPKLSIYRWYASGSGRYVYAGRKVKGKYIALHREIMGTLDCDRSVEVDHINHDTLDNRKKNLRVGDKSMNQSNNLGHRGAWWQKQNKRWCARIKFRKVRYNLGCYATKDEAQNACDKKRSKIRKENGIKTTPLPKK
;
A
#
# COMPACT_ATOMS: atom_id res chain seq x y z
N MET A 1 -18.46 -2.38 -14.67
CA MET A 1 -17.14 -3.04 -14.56
C MET A 1 -16.85 -3.77 -15.86
N LYS A 2 -15.58 -3.85 -16.26
CA LYS A 2 -15.14 -4.57 -17.48
C LYS A 2 -14.01 -5.54 -17.18
N GLU A 3 -13.85 -6.52 -18.05
CA GLU A 3 -12.81 -7.55 -17.95
C GLU A 3 -11.75 -7.37 -19.04
N ILE A 4 -10.48 -7.46 -18.66
CA ILE A 4 -9.34 -7.54 -19.58
C ILE A 4 -8.86 -8.99 -19.62
N ILE A 5 -8.85 -9.59 -20.81
CA ILE A 5 -8.37 -10.95 -21.00
C ILE A 5 -6.84 -10.98 -20.92
N LEU A 6 -6.30 -11.90 -20.12
CA LEU A 6 -4.88 -12.12 -19.92
C LEU A 6 -4.43 -13.44 -20.57
N THR A 7 -3.12 -13.67 -20.57
CA THR A 7 -2.56 -14.97 -20.91
C THR A 7 -2.99 -16.05 -19.90
N ARG A 8 -2.92 -17.33 -20.30
CA ARG A 8 -3.25 -18.50 -19.47
C ARG A 8 -4.72 -18.55 -19.00
N GLY A 9 -5.62 -17.89 -19.72
CA GLY A 9 -7.07 -17.92 -19.45
C GLY A 9 -7.54 -17.03 -18.28
N TYR A 10 -6.64 -16.28 -17.64
CA TYR A 10 -7.01 -15.36 -16.57
C TYR A 10 -7.69 -14.11 -17.12
N LYS A 11 -8.44 -13.44 -16.25
CA LYS A 11 -9.08 -12.16 -16.53
C LYS A 11 -8.86 -11.20 -15.38
N ALA A 12 -8.61 -9.94 -15.68
CA ALA A 12 -8.55 -8.88 -14.68
C ALA A 12 -9.80 -8.00 -14.77
N VAL A 13 -10.41 -7.71 -13.63
CA VAL A 13 -11.58 -6.82 -13.54
C VAL A 13 -11.11 -5.39 -13.28
N VAL A 14 -11.64 -4.43 -14.03
CA VAL A 14 -11.35 -3.00 -13.88
C VAL A 14 -12.64 -2.17 -13.87
N ASP A 15 -12.53 -0.91 -13.44
CA ASP A 15 -13.64 0.04 -13.53
C ASP A 15 -13.91 0.46 -14.98
N ASP A 16 -15.15 0.82 -15.28
CA ASP A 16 -15.59 1.15 -16.65
C ASP A 16 -14.84 2.35 -17.21
N ASP A 17 -14.54 3.34 -16.36
CA ASP A 17 -13.86 4.59 -16.74
C ASP A 17 -12.40 4.39 -17.13
N ASP A 18 -11.74 3.35 -16.57
CA ASP A 18 -10.34 3.05 -16.87
C ASP A 18 -10.21 2.09 -18.05
N TYR A 19 -11.24 1.29 -18.33
CA TYR A 19 -11.19 0.25 -19.35
C TYR A 19 -10.75 0.77 -20.74
N PRO A 20 -11.30 1.86 -21.32
CA PRO A 20 -10.88 2.33 -22.64
C PRO A 20 -9.39 2.68 -22.74
N LYS A 21 -8.77 3.12 -21.64
CA LYS A 21 -7.35 3.48 -21.59
C LYS A 21 -6.45 2.27 -21.40
N LEU A 22 -6.96 1.21 -20.78
CA LEU A 22 -6.19 0.02 -20.43
C LEU A 22 -6.33 -1.08 -21.49
N SER A 23 -7.48 -1.17 -22.16
CA SER A 23 -7.80 -2.21 -23.14
C SER A 23 -7.00 -2.10 -24.44
N ILE A 24 -6.39 -0.94 -24.71
CA ILE A 24 -5.50 -0.73 -25.86
C ILE A 24 -4.19 -1.51 -25.74
N TYR A 25 -3.85 -1.97 -24.54
CA TYR A 25 -2.61 -2.67 -24.27
C TYR A 25 -2.82 -4.17 -24.12
N ARG A 26 -1.82 -4.94 -24.52
CA ARG A 26 -1.78 -6.38 -24.29
C ARG A 26 -1.22 -6.69 -22.90
N TRP A 27 -2.09 -7.19 -22.04
CA TRP A 27 -1.74 -7.62 -20.68
C TRP A 27 -1.49 -9.13 -20.63
N TYR A 28 -0.65 -9.56 -19.70
CA TYR A 28 -0.36 -10.96 -19.45
C TYR A 28 -0.46 -11.29 -17.95
N ALA A 29 -0.78 -12.55 -17.67
CA ALA A 29 -0.78 -13.08 -16.31
C ALA A 29 0.67 -13.35 -15.86
N SER A 30 1.06 -12.76 -14.74
CA SER A 30 2.36 -12.91 -14.10
C SER A 30 2.20 -13.51 -12.71
N GLY A 31 3.01 -14.51 -12.37
CA GLY A 31 2.90 -15.25 -11.12
C GLY A 31 2.31 -16.66 -11.32
N SER A 32 2.00 -17.30 -10.19
CA SER A 32 1.46 -18.67 -10.13
C SER A 32 0.64 -18.85 -8.84
N GLY A 33 -0.19 -19.90 -8.82
CA GLY A 33 -1.05 -20.21 -7.69
C GLY A 33 -2.04 -19.08 -7.39
N ARG A 34 -2.12 -18.67 -6.12
CA ARG A 34 -3.05 -17.62 -5.65
C ARG A 34 -2.65 -16.20 -6.06
N TYR A 35 -1.37 -15.95 -6.37
CA TYR A 35 -0.84 -14.61 -6.58
C TYR A 35 -0.56 -14.34 -8.06
N VAL A 36 -1.63 -14.30 -8.86
CA VAL A 36 -1.56 -14.00 -10.29
C VAL A 36 -1.92 -12.53 -10.52
N TYR A 37 -0.99 -11.78 -11.06
CA TYR A 37 -1.15 -10.36 -11.35
C TYR A 37 -1.25 -10.11 -12.84
N ALA A 38 -2.03 -9.10 -13.22
CA ALA A 38 -2.00 -8.55 -14.57
C ALA A 38 -0.78 -7.62 -14.71
N GLY A 39 0.04 -7.85 -15.73
CA GLY A 39 1.16 -6.98 -16.05
C GLY A 39 1.48 -6.90 -17.54
N ARG A 40 2.30 -5.92 -17.90
CA ARG A 40 2.81 -5.69 -19.26
C ARG A 40 4.28 -5.31 -19.23
N LYS A 41 4.98 -5.42 -20.36
CA LYS A 41 6.37 -4.97 -20.51
C LYS A 41 6.44 -3.79 -21.47
N VAL A 42 7.11 -2.72 -21.05
CA VAL A 42 7.38 -1.54 -21.90
C VAL A 42 8.88 -1.26 -21.84
N LYS A 43 9.57 -1.32 -22.99
CA LYS A 43 11.04 -1.15 -23.09
C LYS A 43 11.82 -2.00 -22.06
N GLY A 44 11.41 -3.26 -21.90
CA GLY A 44 12.00 -4.21 -20.95
C GLY A 44 11.58 -4.04 -19.48
N LYS A 45 10.87 -2.97 -19.11
CA LYS A 45 10.37 -2.74 -17.74
C LYS A 45 9.01 -3.37 -17.51
N TYR A 46 8.84 -4.04 -16.38
CA TYR A 46 7.57 -4.60 -15.94
C TYR A 46 6.66 -3.51 -15.37
N ILE A 47 5.42 -3.49 -15.83
CA ILE A 47 4.35 -2.60 -15.37
C ILE A 47 3.20 -3.46 -14.87
N ALA A 48 2.80 -3.25 -13.61
CA ALA A 48 1.66 -3.94 -13.03
C ALA A 48 0.37 -3.12 -13.22
N LEU A 49 -0.73 -3.79 -13.55
CA LEU A 49 -2.01 -3.15 -13.86
C LEU A 49 -2.52 -2.27 -12.72
N HIS A 50 -2.54 -2.81 -11.49
CA HIS A 50 -2.95 -2.07 -10.30
C HIS A 50 -2.12 -0.80 -10.06
N ARG A 51 -0.83 -0.78 -10.42
CA ARG A 51 0.02 0.41 -10.25
C ARG A 51 -0.27 1.47 -11.29
N GLU A 52 -0.58 1.04 -12.53
CA GLU A 52 -0.95 1.94 -13.61
C GLU A 52 -2.29 2.62 -13.31
N ILE A 53 -3.29 1.87 -12.85
CA ILE A 53 -4.60 2.42 -12.42
C ILE A 53 -4.46 3.46 -11.32
N MET A 54 -3.59 3.20 -10.34
CA MET A 54 -3.36 4.12 -9.22
C MET A 54 -2.37 5.25 -9.55
N GLY A 55 -1.83 5.31 -10.77
CA GLY A 55 -0.87 6.35 -11.17
C GLY A 55 0.43 6.32 -10.38
N THR A 56 0.87 5.14 -9.93
CA THR A 56 2.03 4.98 -9.03
C THR A 56 3.29 4.49 -9.75
N LEU A 57 3.33 4.53 -11.09
CA LEU A 57 4.46 4.00 -11.87
C LEU A 57 5.76 4.78 -11.63
N ASP A 58 5.66 6.10 -11.49
CA ASP A 58 6.79 6.99 -11.23
C ASP A 58 7.12 7.12 -9.73
N CYS A 59 6.31 6.51 -8.86
CA CYS A 59 6.59 6.51 -7.43
C CYS A 59 7.78 5.60 -7.09
N ASP A 60 8.47 5.95 -6.01
CA ASP A 60 9.51 5.13 -5.39
C ASP A 60 9.00 3.68 -5.16
N ARG A 61 9.89 2.69 -5.31
CA ARG A 61 9.57 1.26 -5.16
C ARG A 61 9.03 0.86 -3.78
N SER A 62 9.18 1.72 -2.78
CA SER A 62 8.56 1.55 -1.45
C SER A 62 7.05 1.75 -1.45
N VAL A 63 6.49 2.41 -2.47
CA VAL A 63 5.05 2.56 -2.67
C VAL A 63 4.52 1.29 -3.33
N GLU A 64 3.77 0.53 -2.56
CA GLU A 64 3.04 -0.66 -3.00
C GLU A 64 1.55 -0.33 -3.13
N VAL A 65 0.86 -1.08 -3.97
CA VAL A 65 -0.59 -1.00 -4.12
C VAL A 65 -1.14 -2.37 -3.79
N ASP A 66 -1.90 -2.45 -2.71
CA ASP A 66 -2.49 -3.67 -2.20
C ASP A 66 -3.94 -3.83 -2.65
N HIS A 67 -4.37 -5.08 -2.78
CA HIS A 67 -5.77 -5.47 -3.01
C HIS A 67 -6.47 -5.71 -1.67
N ILE A 68 -7.54 -4.97 -1.39
CA ILE A 68 -8.26 -5.00 -0.10
C ILE A 68 -8.91 -6.36 0.13
N ASN A 69 -9.47 -6.98 -0.90
CA ASN A 69 -10.07 -8.32 -0.83
C ASN A 69 -9.08 -9.48 -1.03
N HIS A 70 -7.78 -9.18 -1.20
CA HIS A 70 -6.73 -10.16 -1.49
C HIS A 70 -6.91 -10.94 -2.82
N ASP A 71 -7.78 -10.47 -3.70
CA ASP A 71 -7.90 -10.92 -5.09
C ASP A 71 -7.06 -9.99 -5.98
N THR A 72 -5.96 -10.53 -6.49
CA THR A 72 -4.97 -9.80 -7.29
C THR A 72 -5.45 -9.47 -8.72
N LEU A 73 -6.56 -10.08 -9.15
CA LEU A 73 -7.17 -9.87 -10.46
C LEU A 73 -8.33 -8.87 -10.41
N ASP A 74 -8.87 -8.57 -9.23
CA ASP A 74 -9.83 -7.48 -9.03
C ASP A 74 -9.12 -6.13 -8.89
N ASN A 75 -8.87 -5.48 -10.02
CA ASN A 75 -8.12 -4.22 -10.11
C ASN A 75 -9.02 -2.98 -10.12
N ARG A 76 -10.27 -3.09 -9.66
CA ARG A 76 -11.16 -1.93 -9.47
C ARG A 76 -10.57 -1.00 -8.41
N LYS A 77 -10.61 0.32 -8.62
CA LYS A 77 -10.08 1.33 -7.69
C LYS A 77 -10.59 1.17 -6.27
N LYS A 78 -11.86 0.79 -6.11
CA LYS A 78 -12.47 0.52 -4.79
C LYS A 78 -11.80 -0.63 -4.02
N ASN A 79 -11.14 -1.53 -4.73
CA ASN A 79 -10.42 -2.67 -4.18
C ASN A 79 -8.90 -2.42 -4.05
N LEU A 80 -8.40 -1.28 -4.53
CA LEU A 80 -6.97 -0.96 -4.49
C LEU A 80 -6.65 0.04 -3.38
N ARG A 81 -5.51 -0.15 -2.72
CA ARG A 81 -5.01 0.73 -1.68
C ARG A 81 -3.52 1.00 -1.85
N VAL A 82 -3.15 2.27 -2.01
CA VAL A 82 -1.74 2.69 -1.98
C VAL A 82 -1.25 2.62 -0.53
N GLY A 83 -0.22 1.82 -0.30
CA GLY A 83 0.48 1.69 0.98
C GLY A 83 1.98 1.85 0.79
N ASP A 84 2.68 2.29 1.84
CA ASP A 84 4.14 2.15 1.86
C ASP A 84 4.49 0.81 2.50
N LYS A 85 5.31 0.00 1.84
CA LYS A 85 5.71 -1.34 2.31
C LYS A 85 6.23 -1.34 3.74
N SER A 86 6.99 -0.30 4.11
CA SER A 86 7.55 -0.15 5.46
C SER A 86 6.48 0.23 6.49
N MET A 87 5.44 0.95 6.06
CA MET A 87 4.31 1.31 6.91
C MET A 87 3.29 0.17 7.05
N ASN A 88 3.07 -0.64 6.00
CA ASN A 88 2.20 -1.82 6.04
C ASN A 88 2.79 -2.96 6.88
N GLN A 89 4.09 -3.26 6.78
CA GLN A 89 4.74 -4.20 7.70
C GLN A 89 4.67 -3.71 9.15
N SER A 90 4.81 -2.41 9.39
CA SER A 90 4.69 -1.83 10.73
C SER A 90 3.25 -1.88 11.29
N ASN A 91 2.23 -2.03 10.44
CA ASN A 91 0.84 -2.20 10.88
C ASN A 91 0.53 -3.67 11.21
N ASN A 92 1.13 -4.62 10.49
CA ASN A 92 0.91 -6.06 10.70
C ASN A 92 1.71 -6.65 11.87
N LEU A 93 2.90 -6.13 12.15
CA LEU A 93 3.61 -6.43 13.39
C LEU A 93 2.99 -5.55 14.47
N GLY A 94 2.25 -6.14 15.43
CA GLY A 94 1.48 -5.46 16.48
C GLY A 94 2.20 -4.40 17.35
N HIS A 95 3.43 -4.04 17.02
CA HIS A 95 4.13 -2.85 17.46
C HIS A 95 3.56 -1.60 16.79
N ARG A 96 2.48 -1.10 17.37
CA ARG A 96 1.83 0.18 17.06
C ARG A 96 2.70 1.42 17.33
N GLY A 97 4.02 1.32 17.20
CA GLY A 97 5.00 2.39 17.43
C GLY A 97 5.14 2.81 18.90
N ALA A 98 4.18 2.50 19.76
CA ALA A 98 4.21 2.75 21.20
C ALA A 98 4.54 1.48 22.00
N TRP A 99 5.48 1.57 22.95
CA TRP A 99 5.80 0.49 23.89
C TRP A 99 6.07 1.03 25.29
N TRP A 100 5.76 0.23 26.31
CA TRP A 100 6.06 0.58 27.69
C TRP A 100 7.54 0.35 28.01
N GLN A 101 8.24 1.38 28.48
CA GLN A 101 9.61 1.29 28.95
C GLN A 101 9.62 1.17 30.48
N LYS A 102 9.93 -0.03 30.98
CA LYS A 102 9.90 -0.34 32.43
C LYS A 102 10.85 0.53 33.26
N GLN A 103 12.06 0.79 32.77
CA GLN A 103 13.10 1.55 33.48
C GLN A 103 12.67 2.98 33.81
N ASN A 104 12.02 3.66 32.86
CA ASN A 104 11.61 5.05 33.01
C ASN A 104 10.13 5.20 33.39
N LYS A 105 9.39 4.08 33.50
CA LYS A 105 7.92 4.05 33.70
C LYS A 105 7.18 5.00 32.75
N ARG A 106 7.54 4.95 31.45
CA ARG A 106 6.96 5.81 30.40
C ARG A 106 6.66 5.03 29.13
N TRP A 107 5.70 5.50 28.35
CA TRP A 107 5.36 4.97 27.03
C TRP A 107 6.22 5.64 25.95
N CYS A 108 7.14 4.92 25.33
CA CYS A 108 7.96 5.46 24.26
C CYS A 108 7.34 5.23 22.89
N ALA A 109 7.51 6.20 22.00
CA ALA A 109 6.97 6.18 20.65
C ALA A 109 8.09 6.28 19.60
N ARG A 110 8.03 5.40 18.59
CA ARG A 110 8.98 5.35 17.47
C ARG A 110 8.27 4.82 16.25
N ILE A 111 8.62 5.39 15.09
CA ILE A 111 8.21 4.84 13.80
C ILE A 111 9.44 4.62 12.92
N LYS A 112 9.34 3.68 11.99
CA LYS A 112 10.34 3.45 10.94
C LYS A 112 9.67 3.67 9.60
N PHE A 113 10.28 4.47 8.73
CA PHE A 113 9.80 4.71 7.38
C PHE A 113 11.00 4.80 6.44
N ARG A 114 10.98 4.04 5.32
CA ARG A 114 12.07 3.98 4.33
C ARG A 114 13.48 3.85 4.95
N LYS A 115 13.65 2.88 5.86
CA LYS A 115 14.89 2.62 6.65
C LYS A 115 15.29 3.73 7.65
N VAL A 116 14.68 4.91 7.61
CA VAL A 116 14.86 5.97 8.60
C VAL A 116 14.05 5.66 9.85
N ARG A 117 14.67 5.81 11.02
CA ARG A 117 14.01 5.71 12.33
C ARG A 117 13.66 7.11 12.83
N TYR A 118 12.40 7.32 13.19
CA TYR A 118 11.94 8.55 13.84
C TYR A 118 11.61 8.25 15.29
N ASN A 119 12.41 8.80 16.20
CA ASN A 119 12.12 8.78 17.64
C ASN A 119 11.14 9.91 17.95
N LEU A 120 9.98 9.58 18.55
CA LEU A 120 8.91 10.53 18.82
C LEU A 120 8.84 10.92 20.30
N GLY A 121 9.77 10.42 21.12
CA GLY A 121 9.86 10.69 22.55
C GLY A 121 9.13 9.67 23.41
N CYS A 122 9.03 9.97 24.71
CA CYS A 122 8.35 9.13 25.70
C CYS A 122 7.31 9.93 26.49
N TYR A 123 6.14 9.34 26.65
CA TYR A 123 4.89 9.93 27.11
C TYR A 123 4.43 9.26 28.41
N ALA A 124 3.50 9.91 29.12
CA ALA A 124 2.97 9.36 30.37
C ALA A 124 1.96 8.25 30.09
N THR A 125 1.20 8.38 29.00
CA THR A 125 0.14 7.43 28.65
C THR A 125 0.39 6.74 27.32
N LYS A 126 -0.26 5.58 27.15
CA LYS A 126 -0.22 4.81 25.90
C LYS A 126 -0.83 5.60 24.74
N ASP A 127 -1.93 6.30 25.00
CA ASP A 127 -2.69 7.02 23.98
C ASP A 127 -1.93 8.23 23.44
N GLU A 128 -1.19 8.94 24.29
CA GLU A 128 -0.28 10.01 23.86
C GLU A 128 0.81 9.49 22.92
N ALA A 129 1.46 8.37 23.29
CA ALA A 129 2.49 7.73 22.47
C ALA A 129 1.92 7.22 21.13
N GLN A 130 0.69 6.69 21.15
CA GLN A 130 -0.05 6.23 19.99
C GLN A 130 -0.39 7.40 19.04
N ASN A 131 -0.92 8.50 19.60
CA ASN A 131 -1.27 9.71 18.84
C ASN A 131 -0.04 10.37 18.21
N ALA A 132 1.10 10.40 18.91
CA ALA A 132 2.37 10.87 18.36
C ALA A 132 2.78 10.07 17.10
N CYS A 133 2.64 8.74 17.15
CA CYS A 133 2.89 7.87 16.01
C CYS A 133 1.97 8.20 14.83
N ASP A 134 0.67 8.34 15.09
CA ASP A 134 -0.34 8.58 14.06
C ASP A 134 -0.20 9.97 13.41
N LYS A 135 0.12 10.99 14.20
CA LYS A 135 0.45 12.33 13.71
C LYS A 135 1.68 12.32 12.81
N LYS A 136 2.76 11.63 13.22
CA LYS A 136 3.98 11.54 12.40
C LYS A 136 3.74 10.72 11.12
N ARG A 137 2.98 9.62 11.18
CA ARG A 137 2.58 8.85 9.99
C ARG A 137 1.82 9.73 8.99
N SER A 138 0.88 10.53 9.47
CA SER A 138 0.08 11.45 8.65
C SER A 138 0.95 12.52 7.99
N LYS A 139 1.93 13.07 8.73
CA LYS A 139 2.90 14.03 8.19
C LYS A 139 3.76 13.42 7.09
N ILE A 140 4.34 12.23 7.33
CA ILE A 140 5.14 11.50 6.33
C ILE A 140 4.32 11.22 5.07
N ARG A 141 3.06 10.82 5.20
CA ARG A 141 2.18 10.59 4.04
C ARG A 141 1.98 11.84 3.20
N LYS A 142 1.68 12.98 3.85
CA LYS A 142 1.52 14.27 3.17
C LYS A 142 2.82 14.70 2.47
N GLU A 143 3.96 14.62 3.16
CA GLU A 143 5.28 14.99 2.62
C GLU A 143 5.70 14.13 1.42
N ASN A 144 5.24 12.87 1.36
CA ASN A 144 5.58 11.94 0.27
C ASN A 144 4.48 11.81 -0.79
N GLY A 145 3.44 12.65 -0.75
CA GLY A 145 2.34 12.63 -1.73
C GLY A 145 1.51 11.34 -1.71
N ILE A 146 1.55 10.57 -0.62
CA ILE A 146 0.86 9.28 -0.51
C ILE A 146 -0.62 9.55 -0.24
N LYS A 147 -1.46 9.42 -1.26
CA LYS A 147 -2.92 9.51 -1.15
C LYS A 147 -3.44 8.27 -0.40
N THR A 148 -3.83 8.43 0.86
CA THR A 148 -4.44 7.33 1.63
C THR A 148 -5.95 7.45 1.67
N THR A 149 -6.65 6.38 1.32
CA THR A 149 -8.03 6.14 1.78
C THR A 149 -7.99 5.85 3.29
N PRO A 150 -8.86 6.45 4.11
CA PRO A 150 -8.85 6.22 5.55
C PRO A 150 -8.98 4.72 5.88
N LEU A 151 -8.24 4.26 6.89
CA LEU A 151 -8.49 2.92 7.45
C LEU A 151 -9.91 2.91 8.03
N PRO A 152 -10.71 1.85 7.82
CA PRO A 152 -11.98 1.72 8.49
C PRO A 152 -11.72 1.79 10.00
N LYS A 153 -12.38 2.75 10.66
CA LYS A 153 -12.44 2.75 12.13
C LYS A 153 -13.19 1.47 12.51
N LYS A 154 -12.55 0.64 13.35
CA LYS A 154 -13.23 -0.49 13.98
C LYS A 154 -14.36 0.02 14.85
#